data_AF-C6H5A5-F1
#
_entry.id   AF-C6H5A5-F1
#
_cell.length_a   1.000
_cell.length_b   1.000
_cell.length_c   1.000
_cell.angle_alpha   90.00
_cell.angle_beta   90.00
_cell.angle_gamma   90.00
#
_symmetry.space_group_name_H-M   'P 1'
#
loop_
_entity.id
_entity.type
_entity.pdbx_description
1 polymer ?
#
loop_
_entity_poly.entity_id
_entity_poly.type
_entity_poly.pdbx_seq_one_letter_code
_entity_poly.pdbx_strand_id
1 'polypeptide(L)'
;MATKPRVLNGVLLADNTFGDMLSEQAGSLVGSLGVLPSASLSGVPGEDGKGGLKGLYEPTHGSAPDIAGQCKANPLAMILCVAMMFRYSFHMEAEAQLIEQAVSAVLESGIRTPDLGGKAKTAEVGDAIVEFIKKTGGL
;
A
#
# COMPACT_ATOMS: atom_id res chain seq x y z
N MET A 1 -20.85 3.29 -2.35
CA MET A 1 -19.70 3.37 -1.43
C MET A 1 -20.06 3.87 -0.03
N ALA A 2 -20.67 5.06 0.12
CA ALA A 2 -20.87 5.69 1.43
C ALA A 2 -21.69 4.90 2.48
N THR A 3 -22.71 4.14 2.08
CA THR A 3 -23.67 3.53 3.03
C THR A 3 -23.37 2.08 3.39
N LYS A 4 -22.88 1.28 2.43
CA LYS A 4 -22.59 -0.15 2.59
C LYS A 4 -21.37 -0.57 1.75
N PRO A 5 -20.15 -0.09 2.04
CA PRO A 5 -18.98 -0.39 1.19
C PRO A 5 -18.60 -1.88 1.18
N ARG A 6 -18.92 -2.61 2.25
CA ARG A 6 -18.60 -4.05 2.41
C ARG A 6 -19.38 -5.00 1.51
N VAL A 7 -20.37 -4.53 0.75
CA VAL A 7 -21.09 -5.38 -0.23
C VAL A 7 -20.28 -5.60 -1.50
N LEU A 8 -19.22 -4.81 -1.71
CA LEU A 8 -18.28 -4.96 -2.80
C LEU A 8 -17.27 -6.07 -2.48
N ASN A 9 -16.74 -6.73 -3.51
CA ASN A 9 -15.75 -7.80 -3.38
C ASN A 9 -14.28 -7.30 -3.44
N GLY A 10 -14.07 -5.98 -3.40
CA GLY A 10 -12.75 -5.37 -3.51
C GLY A 10 -12.30 -5.05 -4.95
N VAL A 11 -13.10 -5.37 -5.97
CA VAL A 11 -12.82 -5.02 -7.38
C VAL A 11 -13.96 -4.19 -7.96
N LEU A 12 -13.63 -3.06 -8.58
CA LEU A 12 -14.55 -2.20 -9.31
C LEU A 12 -13.96 -1.91 -10.69
N LEU A 13 -14.71 -2.22 -11.75
CA LEU A 13 -14.38 -1.81 -13.11
C LEU A 13 -15.15 -0.53 -13.45
N ALA A 14 -14.44 0.50 -13.87
CA ALA A 14 -15.02 1.77 -14.27
C ALA A 14 -14.25 2.34 -15.46
N ASP A 15 -14.87 3.29 -16.18
CA ASP A 15 -14.12 4.15 -17.08
C ASP A 15 -13.22 5.13 -16.29
N ASN A 16 -12.47 5.97 -17.00
CA ASN A 16 -11.53 6.90 -16.38
C ASN A 16 -12.25 7.89 -15.45
N THR A 17 -13.32 8.54 -15.90
CA THR A 17 -14.00 9.59 -15.13
C THR A 17 -14.68 9.02 -13.89
N PHE A 18 -15.43 7.92 -14.01
CA PHE A 18 -16.04 7.29 -12.84
C PHE A 18 -15.01 6.61 -11.94
N GLY A 19 -13.95 6.04 -12.51
CA GLY A 19 -12.85 5.45 -11.76
C GLY A 19 -12.18 6.48 -10.86
N ASP A 20 -11.89 7.67 -11.39
CA ASP A 20 -11.30 8.78 -10.65
C ASP A 20 -12.20 9.18 -9.47
N MET A 21 -13.47 9.49 -9.75
CA MET A 21 -14.46 9.85 -8.71
C MET A 21 -14.64 8.78 -7.63
N LEU A 22 -14.71 7.50 -8.02
CA LEU A 22 -14.90 6.38 -7.09
C LEU A 22 -13.63 6.14 -6.26
N SER A 23 -12.45 6.30 -6.84
CA SER A 23 -11.17 6.10 -6.15
C SER A 23 -10.95 7.14 -5.04
N GLU A 24 -11.31 8.41 -5.27
CA GLU A 24 -11.28 9.45 -4.25
C GLU A 24 -12.26 9.13 -3.10
N GLN A 25 -13.48 8.70 -3.42
CA GLN A 25 -14.45 8.28 -2.42
C GLN A 25 -13.94 7.10 -1.61
N ALA A 26 -13.34 6.10 -2.26
CA ALA A 26 -12.75 4.94 -1.59
C ALA A 26 -11.66 5.35 -0.60
N GLY A 27 -10.71 6.20 -1.04
CA GLY A 27 -9.62 6.68 -0.21
C GLY A 27 -10.09 7.44 1.02
N SER A 28 -11.16 8.24 0.88
CA SER A 28 -11.75 8.99 2.00
C SER A 28 -12.33 8.10 3.10
N LEU A 29 -12.78 6.87 2.77
CA LEU A 29 -13.39 5.94 3.73
C LEU A 29 -12.37 5.21 4.60
N VAL A 30 -11.14 5.02 4.11
CA VAL A 30 -10.08 4.29 4.82
C VAL A 30 -9.48 5.13 5.97
N GLY A 31 -9.62 6.44 5.91
CA GLY A 31 -9.28 7.36 7.01
C GLY A 31 -7.83 7.82 7.06
N SER A 32 -6.92 7.26 6.24
CA SER A 32 -5.59 7.84 5.99
C SER A 32 -5.13 7.55 4.56
N LEU A 33 -4.64 8.59 3.88
CA LEU A 33 -3.98 8.46 2.57
C LEU A 33 -2.59 7.81 2.69
N GLY A 34 -1.97 7.84 3.88
CA GLY A 34 -0.62 7.33 4.13
C GLY A 34 -0.46 5.80 3.98
N VAL A 35 -1.58 5.08 3.83
CA VAL A 35 -1.63 3.62 3.68
C VAL A 35 -2.18 3.17 2.33
N LEU A 36 -2.47 4.08 1.40
CA LEU A 36 -3.05 3.76 0.10
C LEU A 36 -1.94 3.63 -0.96
N PRO A 37 -1.63 2.41 -1.42
CA PRO A 37 -0.72 2.22 -2.54
C PRO A 37 -1.46 2.35 -3.88
N SER A 38 -0.77 2.65 -4.97
CA SER A 38 -1.34 2.61 -6.33
C SER A 38 -0.42 1.94 -7.36
N ALA A 39 -1.02 1.40 -8.41
CA ALA A 39 -0.32 0.77 -9.53
C ALA A 39 -0.97 1.16 -10.86
N SER A 40 -0.15 1.61 -11.82
CA SER A 40 -0.52 1.78 -13.22
C SER A 40 0.15 0.69 -14.05
N LEU A 41 -0.63 -0.28 -14.49
CA LEU A 41 -0.12 -1.48 -15.18
C LEU A 41 -0.29 -1.38 -16.69
N SER A 42 0.66 -1.95 -17.45
CA SER A 42 0.64 -1.92 -18.92
C SER A 42 -0.35 -2.90 -19.57
N GLY A 43 -1.07 -3.70 -18.78
CA GLY A 43 -1.95 -4.76 -19.25
C GLY A 43 -2.75 -5.41 -18.10
N VAL A 44 -3.52 -6.45 -18.42
CA VAL A 44 -4.36 -7.16 -17.46
C VAL A 44 -3.53 -8.19 -16.69
N PRO A 45 -3.53 -8.17 -15.35
CA PRO A 45 -2.82 -9.18 -14.55
C PRO A 45 -3.23 -10.60 -14.92
N GLY A 46 -2.25 -11.47 -15.19
CA GLY A 46 -2.47 -12.87 -15.59
C GLY A 46 -2.46 -13.11 -17.10
N GLU A 47 -2.43 -12.07 -17.92
CA GLU A 47 -2.29 -12.19 -19.39
C GLU A 47 -0.86 -11.88 -19.89
N ASP A 48 0.05 -11.56 -18.98
CA ASP A 48 1.42 -11.10 -19.21
C ASP A 48 2.45 -12.22 -19.48
N GLY A 49 2.00 -13.48 -19.44
CA GLY A 49 2.84 -14.65 -19.64
C GLY A 49 3.93 -14.76 -18.56
N LYS A 50 5.09 -15.31 -18.91
CA LYS A 50 6.19 -15.53 -17.94
C LYS A 50 6.95 -14.26 -17.55
N GLY A 51 6.63 -13.11 -18.17
CA GLY A 51 7.46 -11.91 -18.12
C GLY A 51 7.10 -10.90 -17.03
N GLY A 52 5.93 -11.00 -16.41
CA GLY A 52 5.43 -9.96 -15.51
C GLY A 52 4.82 -8.79 -16.28
N LEU A 53 3.86 -8.09 -15.67
CA LEU A 53 3.40 -6.81 -16.19
C LEU A 53 4.43 -5.72 -15.92
N LYS A 54 4.63 -4.82 -16.88
CA LYS A 54 5.33 -3.57 -16.59
C LYS A 54 4.35 -2.64 -15.88
N GLY A 55 4.80 -1.99 -14.82
CA GLY A 55 3.95 -1.08 -14.06
C GLY A 55 4.73 0.06 -13.43
N LEU A 56 4.03 1.16 -13.18
CA LEU A 56 4.47 2.23 -12.30
C LEU A 56 3.75 2.06 -10.96
N TYR A 57 4.52 2.04 -9.87
CA TYR A 57 4.01 1.83 -8.52
C TYR A 57 4.36 3.03 -7.67
N GLU A 58 3.35 3.71 -7.14
CA GLU A 58 3.53 4.94 -6.38
C GLU A 58 2.46 5.09 -5.28
N PRO A 59 2.80 5.71 -4.15
CA PRO A 59 1.83 5.98 -3.11
C PRO A 59 0.80 7.01 -3.61
N THR A 60 -0.46 6.89 -3.18
CA THR A 60 -1.51 7.84 -3.56
C THR A 60 -1.32 9.22 -2.92
N HIS A 61 -0.56 9.31 -1.82
CA HIS A 61 -0.28 10.58 -1.18
C HIS A 61 0.73 11.41 -1.98
N GLY A 62 0.60 12.73 -1.93
CA GLY A 62 1.54 13.67 -2.55
C GLY A 62 2.89 13.76 -1.81
N SER A 63 3.70 14.74 -2.20
CA SER A 63 5.09 14.91 -1.73
C SER A 63 5.25 15.39 -0.28
N ALA A 64 4.19 15.92 0.34
CA ALA A 64 4.17 16.44 1.71
C ALA A 64 5.41 17.31 2.08
N PRO A 65 5.64 18.43 1.36
CA PRO A 65 6.86 19.22 1.48
C PRO A 65 7.05 19.87 2.86
N ASP A 66 5.95 20.08 3.59
CA ASP A 66 5.90 20.64 4.94
C ASP A 66 6.54 19.74 6.01
N ILE A 67 6.63 18.44 5.77
CA ILE A 67 7.26 17.46 6.69
C ILE A 67 8.56 16.86 6.15
N ALA A 68 9.03 17.33 4.98
CA ALA A 68 10.28 16.88 4.38
C ALA A 68 11.46 17.08 5.36
N GLY A 69 12.30 16.05 5.50
CA GLY A 69 13.45 16.06 6.43
C GLY A 69 13.11 15.90 7.91
N GLN A 70 11.83 15.80 8.29
CA GLN A 70 11.42 15.70 9.71
C GLN A 70 11.26 14.26 10.22
N CYS A 71 11.48 13.25 9.38
CA CYS A 71 11.26 11.82 9.69
C CYS A 71 9.84 11.51 10.20
N LYS A 72 8.83 12.24 9.69
CA LYS A 72 7.41 12.09 10.05
C LYS A 72 6.56 11.43 8.96
N ALA A 73 7.10 11.30 7.75
CA ALA A 73 6.36 10.72 6.63
C ALA A 73 5.98 9.27 6.91
N ASN A 74 4.76 8.88 6.54
CA ASN A 74 4.28 7.51 6.66
C ASN A 74 4.87 6.65 5.52
N PRO A 75 5.71 5.65 5.80
CA PRO A 75 6.33 4.84 4.74
C PRO A 75 5.40 3.75 4.19
N LEU A 76 4.25 3.50 4.81
CA LEU A 76 3.44 2.30 4.57
C LEU A 76 2.90 2.20 3.14
N ALA A 77 2.36 3.28 2.57
CA ALA A 77 1.87 3.28 1.20
C ALA A 77 2.99 2.90 0.20
N MET A 78 4.19 3.45 0.35
CA MET A 78 5.31 3.13 -0.52
C MET A 78 5.77 1.67 -0.36
N ILE A 79 5.77 1.15 0.87
CA ILE A 79 6.10 -0.27 1.12
C ILE A 79 5.05 -1.19 0.49
N LEU A 80 3.77 -0.86 0.59
CA LEU A 80 2.70 -1.62 -0.06
C LEU A 80 2.75 -1.52 -1.60
N CYS A 81 3.31 -0.43 -2.15
CA CYS A 81 3.63 -0.35 -3.59
C CYS A 81 4.66 -1.40 -4.00
N VAL A 82 5.66 -1.68 -3.16
CA VAL A 82 6.62 -2.76 -3.38
C VAL A 82 5.94 -4.14 -3.35
N ALA A 83 4.99 -4.36 -2.44
CA ALA A 83 4.20 -5.59 -2.43
C ALA A 83 3.41 -5.80 -3.73
N MET A 84 2.75 -4.74 -4.23
CA MET A 84 2.07 -4.81 -5.54
C MET A 84 3.04 -5.06 -6.70
N MET A 85 4.24 -4.46 -6.67
CA MET A 85 5.28 -4.71 -7.67
C MET A 85 5.72 -6.17 -7.67
N PHE A 86 5.96 -6.76 -6.50
CA PHE A 86 6.28 -8.19 -6.38
C PHE A 86 5.17 -9.07 -6.94
N ARG A 87 3.91 -8.75 -6.62
CA ARG A 87 2.73 -9.47 -7.11
C ARG A 87 2.58 -9.38 -8.63
N TYR A 88 2.50 -8.18 -9.19
CA TYR A 88 2.07 -7.98 -10.58
C TYR A 88 3.23 -7.97 -11.59
N SER A 89 4.41 -7.50 -11.21
CA SER A 89 5.57 -7.42 -12.12
C SER A 89 6.54 -8.58 -11.99
N PHE A 90 6.59 -9.25 -10.85
CA PHE A 90 7.59 -10.30 -10.61
C PHE A 90 7.01 -11.69 -10.31
N HIS A 91 5.68 -11.82 -10.20
CA HIS A 91 5.02 -13.09 -9.85
C HIS A 91 5.50 -13.67 -8.51
N MET A 92 5.89 -12.79 -7.59
CA MET A 92 6.42 -13.09 -6.26
C MET A 92 5.32 -12.92 -5.21
N GLU A 93 4.28 -13.75 -5.31
CA GLU A 93 3.09 -13.64 -4.44
C GLU A 93 3.42 -13.90 -2.96
N ALA A 94 4.33 -14.83 -2.67
CA ALA A 94 4.71 -15.15 -1.29
C ALA A 94 5.38 -13.95 -0.61
N GLU A 95 6.28 -13.28 -1.31
CA GLU A 95 6.98 -12.09 -0.83
C GLU A 95 6.05 -10.88 -0.71
N ALA A 96 5.12 -10.71 -1.67
CA ALA A 96 4.07 -9.69 -1.57
C ALA A 96 3.21 -9.88 -0.31
N GLN A 97 2.73 -11.11 -0.07
CA GLN A 97 1.94 -11.44 1.12
C GLN A 97 2.73 -11.26 2.42
N LEU A 98 4.02 -11.60 2.44
CA LEU A 98 4.87 -11.41 3.61
C LEU A 98 4.98 -9.92 3.98
N ILE A 99 5.13 -9.03 2.99
CA ILE A 99 5.16 -7.58 3.20
C ILE A 99 3.80 -7.10 3.74
N GLU A 100 2.68 -7.52 3.13
CA GLU A 100 1.33 -7.12 3.56
C GLU A 100 1.04 -7.58 5.00
N GLN A 101 1.41 -8.81 5.35
CA GLN A 101 1.29 -9.35 6.70
C GLN A 101 2.14 -8.57 7.69
N ALA A 102 3.38 -8.23 7.33
CA ALA A 102 4.27 -7.43 8.18
C ALA A 102 3.68 -6.05 8.45
N VAL A 103 3.13 -5.39 7.43
CA VAL A 103 2.44 -4.10 7.59
C VAL A 103 1.23 -4.23 8.53
N SER A 104 0.39 -5.25 8.34
CA SER A 104 -0.76 -5.51 9.22
C SER A 104 -0.32 -5.72 10.67
N ALA A 105 0.67 -6.58 10.90
CA ALA A 105 1.14 -6.91 12.23
C ALA A 105 1.77 -5.72 12.97
N VAL A 106 2.53 -4.86 12.28
CA VAL A 106 3.11 -3.64 12.86
C VAL A 106 2.02 -2.64 13.24
N LEU A 107 0.98 -2.49 12.44
CA LEU A 107 -0.17 -1.64 12.75
C LEU A 107 -1.02 -2.19 13.91
N GLU A 108 -1.17 -3.51 13.99
CA GLU A 108 -1.83 -4.24 15.08
C GLU A 108 -1.04 -4.16 16.39
N SER A 109 0.29 -4.13 16.34
CA SER A 109 1.15 -3.90 17.51
C SER A 109 1.15 -2.44 17.98
N GLY A 110 0.40 -1.55 17.31
CA GLY A 110 0.24 -0.15 17.69
C GLY A 110 1.37 0.78 17.21
N ILE A 111 2.32 0.29 16.41
CA ILE A 111 3.40 1.12 15.87
C ILE A 111 2.85 1.90 14.67
N ARG A 112 2.72 3.22 14.84
CA ARG A 112 2.03 4.10 13.89
C ARG A 112 2.72 5.45 13.78
N THR A 113 2.77 6.01 12.58
CA THR A 113 3.19 7.39 12.32
C THR A 113 2.16 8.42 12.80
N PRO A 114 2.52 9.72 12.90
CA PRO A 114 1.64 10.75 13.43
C PRO A 114 0.32 10.95 12.66
N ASP A 115 0.31 10.74 11.34
CA ASP A 115 -0.90 10.79 10.50
C ASP A 115 -1.93 9.70 10.88
N LEU A 116 -1.47 8.60 11.47
CA LEU A 116 -2.29 7.51 11.99
C LEU A 116 -2.55 7.63 13.51
N GLY A 117 -2.26 8.80 14.11
CA GLY A 117 -2.44 9.07 15.53
C GLY A 117 -1.36 8.45 16.44
N GLY A 118 -0.27 7.95 15.87
CA GLY A 118 0.85 7.39 16.61
C GLY A 118 1.98 8.39 16.89
N LYS A 119 3.13 7.86 17.32
CA LYS A 119 4.33 8.65 17.64
C LYS A 119 5.59 8.16 16.93
N ALA A 120 5.49 7.06 16.17
CA ALA A 120 6.63 6.47 15.50
C ALA A 120 7.11 7.36 14.35
N LYS A 121 8.42 7.42 14.15
CA LYS A 121 9.06 8.06 13.00
C LYS A 121 9.07 7.12 11.80
N THR A 122 9.34 7.69 10.63
CA THR A 122 9.44 6.95 9.36
C THR A 122 10.35 5.73 9.48
N ALA A 123 11.56 5.92 10.03
CA ALA A 123 12.54 4.84 10.20
C ALA A 123 12.07 3.76 11.18
N GLU A 124 11.45 4.16 12.31
CA GLU A 124 10.99 3.21 13.33
C GLU A 124 9.90 2.26 12.79
N VAL A 125 9.01 2.76 11.92
CA VAL A 125 8.02 1.93 11.23
C VAL A 125 8.70 0.98 10.23
N GLY A 126 9.65 1.48 9.45
CA GLY A 126 10.42 0.65 8.50
C GLY A 126 11.21 -0.46 9.19
N ASP A 127 11.89 -0.14 10.28
CA ASP A 127 12.65 -1.09 11.09
C ASP A 127 11.73 -2.15 11.70
N ALA A 128 10.56 -1.76 12.21
CA ALA A 128 9.58 -2.70 12.75
C ALA A 128 9.09 -3.71 11.69
N ILE A 129 8.88 -3.26 10.45
CA ILE A 129 8.49 -4.13 9.33
C ILE A 129 9.62 -5.11 9.00
N VAL A 130 10.86 -4.63 8.90
CA VAL A 130 12.03 -5.48 8.64
C VAL A 130 12.19 -6.54 9.72
N GLU A 131 12.05 -6.17 10.99
CA GLU A 131 12.13 -7.12 12.10
C GLU A 131 11.02 -8.17 12.07
N PHE A 132 9.80 -7.81 11.66
CA PHE A 132 8.73 -8.79 11.48
C PHE A 132 9.04 -9.78 10.34
N ILE A 133 9.54 -9.26 9.22
CA ILE A 133 9.93 -10.07 8.05
C ILE A 133 11.03 -11.06 8.40
N LYS A 134 12.09 -10.65 9.12
CA LYS A 134 13.17 -11.56 9.55
C LYS A 134 12.64 -12.72 10.38
N LYS A 135 11.82 -12.42 11.40
CA LYS A 135 11.25 -13.43 12.30
C LYS A 135 10.36 -14.44 11.60
N THR A 136 9.59 -14.00 10.59
CA THR A 136 8.56 -14.82 9.94
C THR A 136 9.08 -15.49 8.67
N GLY A 137 9.94 -14.80 7.91
CA GLY A 137 10.52 -15.27 6.65
C GLY A 137 11.76 -16.15 6.80
N GLY A 138 12.28 -16.34 8.02
CA GLY A 138 13.43 -17.21 8.27
C GLY A 138 14.77 -16.64 7.79
N LEU A 139 14.90 -15.30 7.78
CA LEU A 139 16.13 -14.56 7.45
C LEU A 139 16.93 -14.21 8.70
#